data_AF-A0A0F3L3C0-F1
#
_entry.id   AF-A0A0F3L3C0-F1
#
_cell.length_a   1.000
_cell.length_b   1.000
_cell.length_c   1.000
_cell.angle_alpha   90.00
_cell.angle_beta   90.00
_cell.angle_gamma   90.00
#
_symmetry.space_group_name_H-M   'P 1'
#
loop_
_entity.id
_entity.type
_entity.pdbx_description
1 polymer ?
#
loop_
_entity_poly.entity_id
_entity_poly.type
_entity_poly.pdbx_seq_one_letter_code
_entity_poly.pdbx_strand_id
1 'polypeptide(L)'
;MDRNKPPKKTETVEIRLPHATKTAFMARCRDEGRTASDAIRRFIDAELNATSSARPQPRLGWRPLLAAAVAGLALGAVAAPSLAQSSPTRADFDRLDRNHDGVVSFDEYRAR
;
A
#
# COMPACT_ATOMS: atom_id res chain seq x y z
N MET A 1 -16.10 21.64 -28.66
CA MET A 1 -16.36 21.05 -27.33
C MET A 1 -15.04 20.90 -26.62
N ASP A 2 -14.80 21.67 -25.56
CA ASP A 2 -13.58 21.59 -24.76
C ASP A 2 -13.49 20.25 -24.03
N ARG A 3 -12.56 19.38 -24.43
CA ARG A 3 -12.37 18.05 -23.84
C ARG A 3 -11.64 18.07 -22.49
N ASN A 4 -11.15 19.24 -22.06
CA ASN A 4 -10.28 19.37 -20.88
C ASN A 4 -10.98 19.98 -19.66
N LYS A 5 -12.30 20.23 -19.72
CA LYS A 5 -13.06 20.74 -18.58
C LYS A 5 -13.59 19.56 -17.75
N PRO A 6 -13.47 19.60 -16.41
CA PRO A 6 -14.13 18.59 -15.58
C PRO A 6 -15.64 18.59 -15.88
N PRO A 7 -16.27 17.39 -15.89
CA PRO A 7 -17.68 17.26 -16.21
C PRO A 7 -18.53 18.12 -15.27
N LYS A 8 -19.65 18.63 -15.78
CA LYS A 8 -20.58 19.43 -14.97
C LYS A 8 -21.20 18.55 -13.87
N LYS A 9 -21.41 19.14 -12.70
CA LYS A 9 -22.12 18.52 -11.57
C LYS A 9 -23.62 18.62 -11.82
N THR A 10 -24.23 17.63 -12.47
CA THR A 10 -25.66 17.65 -12.85
C THR A 10 -26.55 16.87 -11.89
N GLU A 11 -26.01 15.82 -11.26
CA GLU A 11 -26.79 14.92 -10.39
C GLU A 11 -26.72 15.31 -8.90
N THR A 12 -27.79 15.00 -8.16
CA THR A 12 -27.90 15.22 -6.71
C THR A 12 -27.91 13.88 -5.97
N VAL A 13 -27.15 13.80 -4.88
CA VAL A 13 -27.11 12.63 -3.99
C VAL A 13 -27.75 12.99 -2.65
N GLU A 14 -28.85 12.31 -2.30
CA GLU A 14 -29.53 12.46 -1.01
C GLU A 14 -29.15 11.33 -0.05
N ILE A 15 -28.82 11.67 1.20
CA ILE A 15 -28.35 10.71 2.20
C ILE A 15 -29.15 10.90 3.49
N ARG A 16 -29.73 9.80 3.99
CA ARG A 16 -30.41 9.76 5.29
C ARG A 16 -29.44 9.30 6.36
N LEU A 17 -29.31 10.07 7.44
CA LEU A 17 -28.41 9.79 8.56
C LEU A 17 -29.12 10.01 9.89
N PRO A 18 -28.74 9.29 10.97
CA PRO A 18 -29.14 9.64 12.32
C PRO A 18 -28.77 11.09 12.67
N HIS A 19 -29.60 11.73 13.49
CA HIS A 19 -29.42 13.15 13.86
C HIS A 19 -28.05 13.43 14.49
N ALA A 20 -27.58 12.53 15.37
CA ALA A 20 -26.27 12.63 16.01
C ALA A 20 -25.14 12.64 14.97
N THR A 21 -25.17 11.74 13.99
CA THR A 21 -24.15 11.63 12.93
C THR A 21 -24.13 12.87 12.04
N LYS A 22 -25.30 13.37 11.62
CA LYS A 22 -25.39 14.62 10.85
C LYS A 22 -24.80 15.79 11.64
N THR A 23 -25.12 15.91 12.92
CA THR A 23 -24.67 17.02 13.77
C THR A 23 -23.15 16.99 13.95
N ALA A 24 -22.59 15.82 14.26
CA ALA A 24 -21.14 15.64 14.38
C ALA A 24 -20.40 15.95 13.07
N PHE A 25 -20.92 15.46 11.93
CA PHE A 25 -20.35 15.73 10.62
C PHE A 25 -20.38 17.22 10.26
N MET A 26 -21.50 17.90 10.51
CA MET A 26 -21.66 19.33 10.24
C MET A 26 -20.82 20.20 11.18
N ALA A 27 -20.58 19.76 12.42
CA ALA A 27 -19.64 20.44 13.33
C ALA A 27 -18.22 20.36 12.78
N ARG A 28 -17.75 19.16 12.44
CA ARG A 28 -16.43 18.95 11.84
C ARG A 28 -16.22 19.77 10.56
N CYS A 29 -17.20 19.83 9.67
CA CYS A 29 -17.11 20.62 8.45
C CYS A 29 -16.90 22.12 8.75
N ARG A 30 -17.58 22.64 9.78
CA ARG A 30 -17.42 24.04 10.20
C ARG A 30 -16.04 24.31 10.78
N ASP A 31 -15.55 23.42 11.64
CA ASP A 31 -14.22 23.52 12.25
C ASP A 31 -13.10 23.50 11.20
N GLU A 32 -13.28 22.69 10.14
CA GLU A 32 -12.35 22.61 9.01
C GLU A 32 -12.54 23.73 7.96
N GLY A 33 -13.54 24.60 8.12
CA GLY A 33 -13.86 25.66 7.15
C GLY A 33 -14.33 25.15 5.78
N ARG A 34 -14.98 23.98 5.73
CA ARG A 34 -15.40 23.30 4.49
C ARG A 34 -16.91 23.09 4.45
N THR A 35 -17.45 22.95 3.23
CA THR A 35 -18.85 22.57 3.04
C THR A 35 -19.02 21.05 3.13
N ALA A 36 -20.18 20.61 3.62
CA ALA A 36 -20.55 19.20 3.64
C ALA A 36 -20.40 18.53 2.26
N SER A 37 -20.84 19.22 1.20
CA SER A 37 -20.75 18.69 -0.16
C SER A 37 -19.32 18.62 -0.70
N ASP A 38 -18.39 19.45 -0.22
CA ASP A 38 -16.96 19.31 -0.56
C ASP A 38 -16.35 18.09 0.15
N ALA A 39 -16.63 17.94 1.45
CA ALA A 39 -16.16 16.81 2.23
C ALA A 39 -16.65 15.46 1.67
N ILE A 40 -17.93 15.36 1.31
CA ILE A 40 -18.50 14.13 0.72
C ILE A 40 -17.86 13.82 -0.63
N ARG A 41 -17.66 14.82 -1.50
CA ARG A 41 -17.02 14.59 -2.81
C ARG A 41 -15.59 14.09 -2.66
N ARG A 42 -14.80 14.73 -1.80
CA ARG A 42 -13.43 14.29 -1.52
C ARG A 42 -13.36 12.88 -0.96
N PHE A 43 -14.30 12.52 -0.09
CA PHE A 43 -14.39 11.17 0.42
C PHE A 43 -14.66 10.16 -0.71
N ILE A 44 -15.63 10.44 -1.58
CA ILE A 44 -15.94 9.58 -2.74
C ILE A 44 -14.74 9.47 -3.68
N ASP A 45 -14.11 10.58 -4.04
CA ASP A 45 -12.93 10.57 -4.91
C ASP A 45 -11.79 9.74 -4.30
N ALA A 46 -11.54 9.87 -3.00
CA ALA A 46 -10.52 9.08 -2.30
C ALA A 46 -10.84 7.57 -2.34
N GLU A 47 -12.09 7.19 -2.08
CA GLU A 47 -12.54 5.79 -2.07
C GLU A 47 -12.42 5.14 -3.48
N LEU A 48 -12.82 5.88 -4.51
CA LEU A 48 -12.72 5.42 -5.91
C LEU A 48 -11.25 5.28 -6.35
N ASN A 49 -10.38 6.21 -5.95
CA ASN A 49 -8.96 6.15 -6.27
C ASN A 49 -8.24 5.03 -5.49
N ALA A 50 -8.61 4.79 -4.23
CA ALA A 50 -8.08 3.70 -3.42
C ALA A 50 -8.44 2.34 -4.03
N THR A 51 -9.67 2.17 -4.49
CA THR A 51 -10.14 0.93 -5.12
C THR A 51 -9.52 0.73 -6.51
N SER A 52 -9.30 1.82 -7.25
CA SER A 52 -8.74 1.76 -8.62
C SER A 52 -7.23 1.60 -8.66
N SER A 53 -6.54 1.97 -7.57
CA SER A 53 -5.10 1.77 -7.44
C SER A 53 -4.80 0.31 -7.14
N ALA A 54 -4.81 -0.53 -8.18
CA ALA A 54 -4.11 -1.80 -8.13
C ALA A 54 -2.69 -1.53 -7.61
N ARG A 55 -2.39 -2.08 -6.43
CA ARG A 55 -1.12 -1.90 -5.71
C ARG A 55 0.03 -1.87 -6.71
N PRO A 56 0.85 -0.79 -6.78
CA PRO A 56 2.02 -0.81 -7.64
C PRO A 56 2.93 -1.92 -7.10
N GLN A 57 2.92 -3.07 -7.77
CA GLN A 57 3.95 -4.06 -7.59
C GLN A 57 5.24 -3.35 -8.05
N PRO A 58 6.21 -3.09 -7.15
CA PRO A 58 7.49 -2.63 -7.62
C PRO A 58 8.00 -3.73 -8.55
N ARG A 59 8.02 -3.45 -9.84
CA ARG A 59 8.73 -4.29 -10.80
C ARG A 59 10.19 -4.09 -10.46
N LEU A 60 10.68 -4.93 -9.55
CA LEU A 60 12.09 -5.12 -9.31
C LEU A 60 12.66 -5.77 -10.58
N GLY A 61 12.76 -4.97 -11.64
CA GLY A 61 13.50 -5.35 -12.84
C GLY A 61 14.94 -5.61 -12.42
N TRP A 62 15.68 -6.45 -13.15
CA TRP A 62 17.08 -6.78 -12.81
C TRP A 62 18.07 -5.64 -13.04
N ARG A 63 17.63 -4.51 -13.58
CA ARG A 63 18.45 -3.34 -13.93
C ARG A 63 19.08 -2.57 -12.74
N PRO A 64 18.41 -2.35 -11.59
CA PRO A 64 19.03 -1.72 -10.43
C PRO A 64 19.98 -2.67 -9.68
N LEU A 65 19.88 -4.00 -9.86
CA LEU A 65 20.85 -4.96 -9.30
C LEU A 65 22.23 -4.81 -9.95
N LEU A 66 22.29 -4.54 -11.26
CA LEU A 66 23.55 -4.28 -11.97
C LEU A 66 24.19 -2.93 -11.58
N ALA A 67 23.39 -1.90 -11.31
CA ALA A 67 23.90 -0.60 -10.89
C ALA A 67 24.47 -0.62 -9.45
N ALA A 68 23.90 -1.43 -8.56
CA ALA A 68 24.40 -1.60 -7.19
C ALA A 68 25.73 -2.38 -7.14
N ALA A 69 25.94 -3.35 -8.04
CA ALA A 69 27.17 -4.14 -8.09
C ALA A 69 28.41 -3.32 -8.51
N VAL A 70 28.24 -2.32 -9.37
CA VAL A 70 29.37 -1.47 -9.84
C VAL A 70 29.76 -0.42 -8.79
N ALA A 71 28.79 0.13 -8.04
CA ALA A 71 29.08 1.12 -6.99
C ALA A 71 29.70 0.51 -5.72
N GLY A 72 29.36 -0.74 -5.37
CA GLY A 72 29.90 -1.41 -4.18
C GLY A 72 31.37 -1.84 -4.28
N LEU A 73 31.92 -1.94 -5.49
CA LEU A 73 33.29 -2.42 -5.71
C LEU A 73 34.37 -1.34 -5.53
N ALA A 74 33.99 -0.05 -5.45
CA ALA A 74 34.94 1.05 -5.42
C ALA A 74 35.29 1.59 -4.02
N LEU A 75 34.55 1.27 -2.95
CA LEU A 75 34.61 2.07 -1.71
C LEU A 75 34.53 1.33 -0.35
N GLY A 76 34.74 0.00 -0.25
CA GLY A 76 34.39 -0.69 1.01
C GLY A 76 35.19 -1.93 1.40
N ALA A 77 36.50 -1.96 1.16
CA ALA A 77 37.36 -2.75 2.02
C ALA A 77 37.49 -2.01 3.35
N VAL A 78 37.12 -2.67 4.46
CA VAL A 78 37.15 -2.28 5.88
C VAL A 78 35.80 -1.87 6.52
N ALA A 79 35.49 -2.62 7.59
CA ALA A 79 34.39 -2.48 8.57
C ALA A 79 33.00 -3.04 8.20
N ALA A 80 32.78 -4.31 8.53
CA ALA A 80 31.47 -4.94 8.62
C ALA A 80 30.70 -4.45 9.86
N PRO A 81 29.40 -4.10 9.74
CA PRO A 81 28.44 -4.29 10.81
C PRO A 81 27.61 -5.55 10.52
N SER A 82 27.90 -6.54 11.36
CA SER A 82 27.15 -7.74 11.72
C SER A 82 25.62 -7.58 11.88
N LEU A 83 24.82 -7.63 10.80
CA LEU A 83 23.35 -7.86 10.89
C LEU A 83 22.67 -8.55 9.67
N ALA A 84 23.38 -9.13 8.68
CA ALA A 84 22.74 -9.62 7.44
C ALA A 84 23.21 -11.00 6.93
N GLN A 85 23.35 -11.99 7.81
CA GLN A 85 23.48 -13.39 7.38
C GLN A 85 22.49 -14.30 8.10
N SER A 86 21.23 -14.18 7.68
CA SER A 86 20.33 -15.33 7.65
C SER A 86 19.52 -15.25 6.37
N SER A 87 20.20 -15.40 5.23
CA SER A 87 19.49 -15.83 4.02
C SER A 87 19.08 -17.28 4.30
N PRO A 88 17.78 -17.59 4.52
CA PRO A 88 17.36 -18.96 4.74
C PRO A 88 17.81 -19.77 3.54
N THR A 89 18.63 -20.78 3.78
CA THR A 89 19.10 -21.64 2.69
C THR A 89 17.96 -22.55 2.26
N ARG A 90 18.02 -23.06 1.03
CA ARG A 90 17.02 -24.01 0.52
C ARG A 90 16.93 -25.24 1.44
N ALA A 91 18.05 -25.69 2.00
CA ALA A 91 18.09 -26.77 2.98
C ALA A 91 17.35 -26.44 4.29
N ASP A 92 17.35 -25.18 4.72
CA ASP A 92 16.57 -24.76 5.88
C ASP A 92 15.06 -24.76 5.58
N PHE A 93 14.69 -24.39 4.36
CA PHE A 93 13.31 -24.45 3.86
C PHE A 93 12.82 -25.89 3.74
N ASP A 94 13.61 -26.77 3.13
CA ASP A 94 13.27 -28.19 2.94
C ASP A 94 13.09 -28.93 4.28
N ARG A 95 13.69 -28.43 5.36
CA ARG A 95 13.49 -28.95 6.73
C ARG A 95 12.16 -28.50 7.34
N LEU A 96 11.66 -27.33 6.96
CA LEU A 96 10.41 -26.77 7.46
C LEU A 96 9.21 -27.27 6.63
N ASP A 97 9.38 -27.38 5.32
CA ASP A 97 8.40 -27.90 4.36
C ASP A 97 8.44 -29.44 4.36
N ARG A 98 7.74 -30.05 5.32
CA ARG A 98 7.78 -31.52 5.50
C ARG A 98 6.96 -32.25 4.45
N ASN A 99 5.93 -31.62 3.92
CA ASN A 99 5.09 -32.20 2.88
C ASN A 99 5.68 -31.96 1.47
N HIS A 100 6.76 -31.18 1.37
CA HIS A 100 7.47 -30.85 0.13
C HIS A 100 6.56 -30.22 -0.93
N ASP A 101 5.56 -29.44 -0.51
CA ASP A 101 4.63 -28.75 -1.41
C ASP A 101 5.18 -27.39 -1.89
N GLY A 102 6.35 -26.98 -1.38
CA GLY A 102 7.01 -25.74 -1.72
C GLY A 102 6.52 -24.54 -0.89
N VAL A 103 5.73 -24.75 0.17
CA VAL A 103 5.23 -23.72 1.08
C VAL A 103 5.27 -24.21 2.53
N VAL A 104 5.90 -23.44 3.41
CA VAL A 104 5.84 -23.74 4.86
C VAL A 104 4.52 -23.21 5.43
N SER A 105 3.63 -24.11 5.82
CA SER A 105 2.40 -23.76 6.52
C SER A 105 2.68 -23.32 7.97
N PHE A 106 1.73 -22.61 8.58
CA PHE A 106 1.89 -22.15 9.97
C PHE A 106 1.98 -23.31 10.97
N ASP A 107 1.25 -24.41 10.70
CA ASP A 107 1.31 -25.61 11.53
C ASP A 107 2.68 -26.29 11.45
N GLU A 108 3.31 -26.33 10.27
CA GLU A 108 4.67 -26.83 10.09
C GLU A 108 5.71 -25.93 10.78
N TYR A 109 5.56 -24.62 10.66
CA TYR A 109 6.43 -23.66 11.34
C TYR A 109 6.39 -23.80 12.87
N ARG A 110 5.19 -24.01 13.44
CA ARG A 110 5.00 -24.21 14.88
C ARG A 110 5.51 -25.58 15.36
N ALA A 111 5.48 -26.57 14.48
CA ALA A 111 5.93 -27.91 14.79
C ALA A 111 7.45 -28.13 14.57
N ARG A 112 8.22 -27.05 14.31
CA ARG A 112 9.68 -27.10 14.20
C ARG A 112 10.37 -27.55 15.49
#